data_AF-A0A3U5RHL4-F1
#
_entry.id   AF-A0A3U5RHL4-F1
#
_cell.length_a   1.000
_cell.length_b   1.000
_cell.length_c   1.000
_cell.angle_alpha   90.00
_cell.angle_beta   90.00
_cell.angle_gamma   90.00
#
_symmetry.space_group_name_H-M   'P 1'
#
loop_
_entity.id
_entity.type
_entity.pdbx_description
1 polymer ?
#
loop_
_entity_poly.entity_id
_entity_poly.type
_entity_poly.pdbx_seq_one_letter_code
_entity_poly.pdbx_strand_id
1 'polypeptide(L)' 'MQQTLVKETASCEKNAQNEKRTTVPEELVLTAQQKITLSCGKSQITLYPNGKIVIKGEYILSDAEGVNRLSGGRIEVN' A
#
# COMPACT_ATOMS: atom_id res chain seq x y z
N MET A 1 -16.95 6.65 31.05
CA MET A 1 -17.14 6.53 29.59
C MET A 1 -17.35 7.91 29.00
N GLN A 2 -16.87 8.10 27.77
CA GLN A 2 -16.89 9.30 26.91
C GLN A 2 -15.65 10.21 27.02
N GLN A 3 -14.69 9.92 26.14
CA GLN A 3 -13.84 10.93 25.52
C GLN A 3 -14.37 11.14 24.11
N THR A 4 -14.85 12.35 23.84
CA THR A 4 -14.96 12.90 22.50
C THR A 4 -14.13 14.18 22.53
N LEU A 5 -13.05 14.23 21.76
CA LEU A 5 -12.37 15.48 21.48
C LEU A 5 -11.86 15.43 20.04
N VAL A 6 -12.71 15.96 19.17
CA VAL A 6 -12.39 16.40 17.83
C VAL A 6 -11.36 17.53 17.95
N LYS A 7 -10.25 17.42 17.24
CA LYS A 7 -9.42 18.58 16.88
C LYS A 7 -9.32 18.64 15.37
N GLU A 8 -10.26 19.39 14.81
CA GLU A 8 -10.06 20.15 13.59
C GLU A 8 -8.93 21.16 13.81
N THR A 9 -8.16 21.49 12.78
CA THR A 9 -8.28 22.81 12.15
C THR A 9 -7.35 22.90 10.94
N ALA A 10 -7.97 23.31 9.84
CA ALA A 10 -7.29 23.80 8.66
C ALA A 10 -6.66 25.17 8.95
N SER A 11 -5.54 25.48 8.29
CA SER A 11 -5.28 26.84 7.82
C SER A 11 -4.35 26.84 6.61
N CYS A 12 -4.81 27.56 5.61
CA CYS A 12 -4.15 27.92 4.35
C CYS A 12 -3.18 29.10 4.62
N GLU A 13 -2.05 29.21 3.90
CA GLU A 13 -1.74 30.38 3.04
C GLU A 13 -0.31 30.40 2.44
N LYS A 14 -0.29 30.64 1.12
CA LYS A 14 0.63 31.49 0.31
C LYS A 14 2.01 30.97 -0.18
N ASN A 15 1.99 30.67 -1.48
CA ASN A 15 2.88 31.14 -2.57
C ASN A 15 4.41 30.94 -2.52
N ALA A 16 4.81 30.16 -3.51
CA ALA A 16 5.86 30.43 -4.51
C ALA A 16 7.28 29.96 -4.19
N GLN A 17 7.80 29.24 -5.20
CA GLN A 17 9.20 28.90 -5.47
C GLN A 17 9.74 27.72 -4.67
N ASN A 18 9.76 26.54 -5.29
CA ASN A 18 10.91 26.15 -6.09
C ASN A 18 10.60 24.79 -6.73
N GLU A 19 11.11 24.54 -7.93
CA GLU A 19 11.06 23.25 -8.60
C GLU A 19 11.45 22.16 -7.61
N LYS A 20 10.46 21.44 -7.05
CA LYS A 20 10.73 20.27 -6.24
C LYS A 20 11.23 19.24 -7.24
N ARG A 21 12.55 19.20 -7.43
CA ARG A 21 13.28 17.98 -7.75
C ARG A 21 12.58 16.91 -6.93
N THR A 22 11.83 16.04 -7.60
CA THR A 22 11.17 14.94 -6.91
C THR A 22 12.31 14.04 -6.50
N THR A 23 12.88 14.31 -5.33
CA THR A 23 13.80 13.42 -4.65
C THR A 23 12.94 12.23 -4.27
N VAL A 24 12.86 11.26 -5.18
CA VAL A 24 12.25 9.98 -4.90
C VAL A 24 13.08 9.40 -3.76
N PRO A 25 12.46 9.04 -2.62
CA PRO A 25 13.20 8.41 -1.55
C PRO A 25 13.80 7.10 -2.07
N GLU A 26 15.01 6.77 -1.61
CA GLU A 26 15.66 5.51 -1.96
C GLU A 26 14.86 4.30 -1.44
N GLU A 27 14.13 4.46 -0.33
CA GLU A 27 13.31 3.41 0.28
C GLU A 27 12.01 3.98 0.89
N LEU A 28 10.90 3.22 0.78
CA LEU A 28 9.63 3.49 1.44
C LEU A 28 9.21 2.27 2.27
N VAL A 29 9.17 2.44 3.60
CA VAL A 29 8.76 1.39 4.55
C VAL A 29 7.38 1.70 5.13
N LEU A 30 6.43 0.80 4.91
CA LEU A 30 5.09 0.87 5.50
C LEU A 30 4.96 -0.17 6.62
N THR A 31 4.66 0.27 7.84
CA THR A 31 4.49 -0.61 9.01
C THR A 31 3.11 -0.41 9.63
N ALA A 32 2.42 -1.51 9.95
CA ALA A 32 1.15 -1.47 10.66
C ALA A 32 1.00 -2.68 11.59
N GLN A 33 0.32 -2.49 12.73
CA GLN A 33 0.10 -3.56 13.70
C GLN A 33 -0.97 -4.57 13.25
N GLN A 34 -1.95 -4.13 12.45
CA GLN A 34 -3.15 -4.92 12.15
C GLN A 34 -3.31 -5.30 10.68
N LYS A 35 -3.06 -4.38 9.74
CA LYS A 35 -3.09 -4.63 8.29
C LYS A 35 -2.55 -3.44 7.53
N ILE A 36 -2.02 -3.69 6.34
CA ILE A 36 -1.72 -2.66 5.33
C ILE A 36 -2.61 -2.95 4.12
N THR A 37 -3.27 -1.93 3.58
CA THR A 37 -4.16 -2.08 2.42
C THR A 37 -3.91 -0.96 1.44
N LEU A 38 -3.49 -1.33 0.23
CA LEU A 38 -3.38 -0.43 -0.92
C LEU A 38 -4.57 -0.72 -1.82
N SER A 39 -5.44 0.27 -2.05
CA SER A 39 -6.69 0.07 -2.81
C SER A 39 -6.89 1.15 -3.86
N CYS A 40 -7.29 0.73 -5.06
CA CYS A 40 -7.67 1.60 -6.17
C CYS A 40 -8.83 0.94 -6.93
N GLY A 41 -10.06 1.40 -6.69
CA GLY A 41 -11.27 0.82 -7.29
C GLY A 41 -11.45 -0.66 -6.94
N LYS A 42 -11.51 -1.52 -7.96
CA LYS A 42 -11.63 -2.98 -7.81
C LYS A 42 -10.32 -3.67 -7.43
N SER A 43 -9.19 -2.97 -7.53
CA SER A 43 -7.86 -3.50 -7.25
C SER A 43 -7.46 -3.23 -5.81
N GLN A 44 -6.95 -4.26 -5.13
CA GLN A 44 -6.55 -4.17 -3.74
C GLN A 44 -5.40 -5.14 -3.43
N ILE A 45 -4.39 -4.65 -2.71
CA ILE A 45 -3.32 -5.46 -2.12
C ILE A 45 -3.40 -5.29 -0.61
N THR A 46 -3.56 -6.40 0.12
CA THR A 46 -3.69 -6.40 1.58
C THR A 46 -2.67 -7.32 2.22
N LEU A 47 -1.91 -6.80 3.18
CA LEU A 47 -0.97 -7.53 4.02
C LEU A 47 -1.59 -7.70 5.42
N TYR A 48 -1.58 -8.93 5.94
CA TYR A 48 -2.05 -9.29 7.27
C TYR A 48 -0.88 -9.65 8.21
N PRO A 49 -1.05 -9.52 9.53
CA PRO A 49 0.02 -9.74 10.53
C PRO A 49 0.48 -11.19 10.63
N ASN A 50 -0.32 -12.15 10.15
CA ASN A 50 0.04 -13.57 10.10
C ASN A 50 0.86 -13.94 8.85
N GLY A 51 1.30 -12.96 8.05
CA GLY A 51 2.03 -13.19 6.80
C GLY A 51 1.15 -13.50 5.59
N LYS A 52 -0.18 -13.51 5.73
CA LYS A 52 -1.09 -13.67 4.60
C LYS A 52 -1.08 -12.40 3.74
N ILE A 53 -0.90 -12.59 2.43
CA ILE A 53 -1.00 -11.53 1.42
C ILE A 53 -2.18 -11.86 0.52
N VAL A 54 -3.01 -10.85 0.24
CA VAL A 54 -4.17 -10.98 -0.65
C VAL A 54 -4.07 -9.95 -1.74
N ILE A 55 -4.02 -10.41 -2.99
CA ILE A 55 -4.06 -9.57 -4.20
C ILE A 55 -5.43 -9.80 -4.84
N LYS A 56 -6.20 -8.73 -5.02
CA LYS A 56 -7.51 -8.73 -5.68
C LYS A 56 -7.50 -7.75 -6.84
N GLY A 57 -8.13 -8.14 -7.93
CA GLY A 57 -8.32 -7.33 -9.11
C GLY A 57 -9.09 -8.10 -10.17
N GLU A 58 -9.50 -7.40 -11.22
CA GLU A 58 -10.16 -8.01 -12.38
C GLU A 58 -9.15 -8.76 -13.26
N TYR A 59 -7.91 -8.28 -13.31
CA TYR A 59 -6.81 -8.87 -14.05
C TYR A 59 -5.50 -8.66 -13.27
N ILE A 60 -4.70 -9.73 -13.13
CA ILE A 60 -3.38 -9.68 -12.49
C ILE A 60 -2.35 -10.09 -13.54
N LEU A 61 -1.50 -9.14 -13.94
CA LEU A 61 -0.32 -9.42 -14.76
C LEU A 61 0.88 -9.62 -13.82
N SER A 62 1.49 -10.80 -13.89
CA SER A 62 2.74 -11.10 -13.20
C SER A 62 3.79 -11.43 -14.25
N ASP A 63 4.59 -10.43 -14.59
CA ASP A 63 5.66 -10.52 -15.59
C ASP A 63 7.03 -10.39 -14.93
N ALA A 64 8.01 -11.14 -15.43
CA ALA A 64 9.38 -11.16 -14.92
C ALA A 64 10.35 -11.45 -16.06
N GLU A 65 11.40 -10.63 -16.20
CA GLU A 65 12.48 -10.87 -17.19
C GLU A 65 13.29 -12.14 -16.90
N GLY A 66 13.29 -12.59 -15.64
CA GLY A 66 13.95 -13.81 -15.18
C GLY A 66 12.96 -14.92 -14.88
N VAL A 67 12.97 -15.41 -13.64
CA VAL A 67 12.10 -16.51 -13.20
C VAL A 67 11.05 -15.99 -12.22
N ASN A 68 9.78 -16.20 -12.54
CA ASN A 68 8.70 -16.01 -11.57
C ASN A 68 8.56 -17.26 -10.69
N ARG A 69 9.25 -17.26 -9.54
CA ARG A 69 9.31 -18.42 -8.65
C ARG A 69 8.14 -18.40 -7.67
N LEU A 70 7.26 -19.39 -7.78
CA LEU A 70 6.25 -19.70 -6.78
C LEU A 70 6.74 -20.89 -5.94
N SER A 71 6.62 -20.81 -4.62
CA SER A 71 7.07 -21.85 -3.70
C SER A 71 6.09 -22.02 -2.55
N GLY A 72 5.73 -23.26 -2.25
CA GLY A 72 4.80 -23.59 -1.18
C GLY A 72 4.53 -25.10 -1.14
N GLY A 73 4.03 -25.61 -0.01
CA GLY A 73 3.67 -27.03 0.12
C GLY A 73 2.53 -27.47 -0.81
N ARG A 74 1.73 -26.50 -1.30
CA ARG A 74 0.66 -26.68 -2.29
C ARG A 74 0.48 -25.39 -3.07
N ILE A 75 0.46 -25.50 -4.39
CA ILE A 75 0.15 -24.39 -5.30
C ILE A 75 -1.08 -24.82 -6.09
N GLU A 76 -2.15 -24.04 -5.99
CA GLU A 76 -3.37 -24.25 -6.77
C GLU A 76 -3.43 -23.20 -7.87
N VAL A 77 -3.56 -23.66 -9.11
CA VAL A 77 -3.75 -22.83 -10.31
C VAL A 77 -4.99 -23.36 -11.01
N ASN A 78 -5.97 -22.49 -11.26
CA ASN A 78 -7.21 -22.81 -11.97
C ASN A 78 -7.33 -21.92 -13.21
#